data_AF-A0A3D4UX47-F1
#
_entry.id   AF-A0A3D4UX47-F1
#
_cell.length_a   1.000
_cell.length_b   1.000
_cell.length_c   1.000
_cell.angle_alpha   90.00
_cell.angle_beta   90.00
_cell.angle_gamma   90.00
#
_symmetry.space_group_name_H-M   'P 1'
#
loop_
_entity.id
_entity.type
_entity.pdbx_description
1 polymer ?
#
loop_
_entity_poly.entity_id
_entity_poly.type
_entity_poly.pdbx_seq_one_letter_code
_entity_poly.pdbx_strand_id
1 'polypeptide(L)'
;MGDRYRNYKLSSGEEIIGKIVGNNELEVTLHRPMMIRNIAIQDPYTGEAKEVMVMRPWSNLSNDLDCHIPKCHIILESSPTSDLVKFYLMKLEREDVVNDLYNEMQSDPEQLEQYIKTTIERDLGNYGNNDEQEEESAPPPIEEIRDEEKVQMNFQIPPAMFLAFLLNGIVSINEDNEMDFDIEEFMNLKDKERKPRPRKKKRKNIEDYFEDWNPEP
;
A
#
# COMPACT_ATOMS: atom_id res chain seq x y z
N MET A 1 -15.89 16.28 -16.68
CA MET A 1 -15.23 15.59 -17.81
C MET A 1 -14.77 14.25 -17.28
N GLY A 2 -15.21 13.13 -17.87
CA GLY A 2 -14.80 11.80 -17.41
C GLY A 2 -13.32 11.56 -17.68
N ASP A 3 -12.63 10.95 -16.72
CA ASP A 3 -11.22 10.57 -16.86
C ASP A 3 -11.08 9.53 -17.98
N ARG A 4 -10.25 9.85 -18.98
CA ARG A 4 -10.02 8.97 -20.14
C ARG A 4 -8.75 8.15 -19.89
N TYR A 5 -8.92 6.86 -19.63
CA TYR A 5 -7.83 5.90 -19.53
C TYR A 5 -7.58 5.23 -20.88
N ARG A 6 -6.30 5.04 -21.22
CA ARG A 6 -5.88 4.31 -22.43
C ARG A 6 -4.78 3.32 -22.09
N ASN A 7 -4.73 2.28 -22.90
CA ASN A 7 -3.67 1.28 -22.87
C ASN A 7 -2.83 1.41 -24.15
N TYR A 8 -1.52 1.46 -24.00
CA TYR A 8 -0.57 1.61 -25.09
C TYR A 8 0.42 0.47 -25.10
N LYS A 9 0.64 -0.10 -26.29
CA LYS A 9 1.74 -1.02 -26.53
C LYS A 9 2.89 -0.24 -27.16
N LEU A 10 4.02 -0.21 -26.48
CA LEU A 10 5.22 0.51 -26.91
C LEU A 10 6.08 -0.34 -27.84
N SER A 11 6.97 0.32 -28.58
CA SER A 11 7.96 -0.31 -29.45
C SER A 11 8.98 -1.17 -28.71
N SER A 12 9.19 -0.91 -27.42
CA SER A 12 9.95 -1.76 -26.50
C SER A 12 9.28 -3.13 -26.24
N GLY A 13 8.02 -3.30 -26.62
CA GLY A 13 7.20 -4.46 -26.30
C GLY A 13 6.47 -4.34 -24.95
N GLU A 14 6.69 -3.25 -24.22
CA GLU A 14 5.99 -2.97 -22.96
C GLU A 14 4.54 -2.53 -23.21
N GLU A 15 3.67 -2.89 -22.28
CA GLU A 15 2.27 -2.49 -22.28
C GLU A 15 2.02 -1.58 -21.08
N ILE A 16 1.47 -0.39 -21.32
CA ILE A 16 1.29 0.64 -20.29
C ILE A 16 -0.15 1.14 -20.25
N ILE A 17 -0.65 1.38 -19.05
CA ILE A 17 -1.95 2.02 -18.81
C ILE A 17 -1.74 3.34 -18.09
N GLY A 18 -2.50 4.36 -18.47
CA GLY A 18 -2.45 5.66 -17.82
C GLY A 18 -3.64 6.55 -18.15
N LYS A 19 -3.77 7.63 -17.37
CA LYS A 19 -4.74 8.69 -17.65
C LYS A 19 -4.16 9.64 -18.69
N ILE A 20 -4.90 9.91 -19.77
CA ILE A 20 -4.47 10.91 -20.75
C ILE A 20 -4.70 12.31 -20.19
N VAL A 21 -3.64 13.10 -20.12
CA VAL A 21 -3.72 14.54 -19.76
C VAL A 21 -3.57 15.42 -21.00
N GLY A 22 -2.70 15.02 -21.94
CA GLY A 22 -2.45 15.75 -23.18
C GLY A 22 -2.28 14.80 -24.35
N ASN A 23 -2.79 15.19 -25.52
CA ASN A 23 -2.62 14.44 -26.76
C ASN A 23 -2.31 15.43 -27.89
N ASN A 24 -1.04 15.50 -28.27
CA ASN A 24 -0.54 16.32 -29.35
C ASN A 24 -0.33 15.45 -30.60
N GLU A 25 -0.10 16.05 -31.78
CA GLU A 25 0.15 15.27 -33.00
C GLU A 25 1.44 14.43 -32.92
N LEU A 26 2.42 14.87 -32.14
CA LEU A 26 3.73 14.24 -32.02
C LEU A 26 3.89 13.38 -30.77
N GLU A 27 3.19 13.70 -29.69
CA GLU A 27 3.40 13.13 -28.36
C GLU A 27 2.09 12.93 -27.60
N VAL A 28 2.11 11.98 -26.67
CA VAL A 28 1.04 11.72 -25.72
C VAL A 28 1.58 11.94 -24.32
N THR A 29 0.85 12.71 -23.51
CA THR A 29 1.16 12.94 -22.10
C THR A 29 0.25 12.10 -21.23
N LEU A 30 0.85 11.18 -20.47
CA LEU A 30 0.18 10.28 -19.56
C LEU A 30 0.49 10.66 -18.12
N HIS A 31 -0.55 10.69 -17.28
CA HIS A 31 -0.42 10.85 -15.85
C HIS A 31 -0.40 9.49 -15.16
N ARG A 32 0.60 9.31 -14.30
CA ARG A 32 0.91 8.10 -13.53
C ARG A 32 0.80 6.84 -14.37
N PRO A 33 1.61 6.71 -15.44
CA PRO A 33 1.62 5.52 -16.28
C PRO A 33 2.13 4.31 -15.48
N MET A 34 1.41 3.20 -15.58
CA MET A 34 1.80 1.91 -15.01
C MET A 34 2.07 0.92 -16.13
N MET A 35 3.14 0.14 -15.97
CA MET A 35 3.47 -0.98 -16.84
C MET A 35 2.72 -2.24 -16.38
N ILE A 36 2.11 -2.92 -17.35
CA ILE A 36 1.44 -4.20 -17.18
C ILE A 36 2.41 -5.32 -17.59
N ARG A 37 2.61 -6.30 -16.72
CA ARG A 37 3.39 -7.51 -17.01
C ARG A 37 2.64 -8.75 -16.56
N ASN A 38 2.59 -9.76 -17.41
CA ASN A 38 2.12 -11.09 -17.03
C ASN A 38 3.34 -11.92 -16.63
N ILE A 39 3.30 -12.51 -15.44
CA ILE A 39 4.33 -13.40 -14.93
C ILE A 39 3.71 -14.77 -14.66
N ALA A 40 4.41 -15.83 -15.05
CA ALA A 40 4.03 -17.19 -14.69
C ALA A 40 4.61 -17.48 -13.31
N ILE A 41 3.72 -17.74 -12.34
CA ILE A 41 4.08 -18.18 -10.99
C ILE A 41 3.67 -19.64 -10.87
N GLN A 42 4.58 -20.49 -10.40
CA GLN A 42 4.23 -21.87 -10.06
C GLN A 42 3.50 -21.90 -8.73
N ASP A 43 2.35 -22.56 -8.71
CA ASP A 43 1.62 -22.83 -7.49
C ASP A 43 2.43 -23.80 -6.62
N PRO A 44 2.80 -23.42 -5.39
CA PRO A 44 3.64 -24.25 -4.53
C PRO A 44 2.97 -25.57 -4.10
N TYR A 45 1.64 -25.66 -4.16
CA TYR A 45 0.92 -26.88 -3.76
C TYR A 45 0.68 -27.83 -4.94
N THR A 46 0.27 -27.30 -6.09
CA THR A 46 -0.10 -28.15 -7.25
C THR A 46 1.01 -28.25 -8.30
N GLY A 47 2.05 -27.41 -8.21
CA GLY A 47 3.11 -27.30 -9.22
C GLY A 47 2.65 -26.70 -10.55
N GLU A 48 1.39 -26.28 -10.67
CA GLU A 48 0.84 -25.72 -11.89
C GLU A 48 1.31 -24.28 -12.10
N ALA A 49 1.71 -23.96 -13.33
CA ALA A 49 2.03 -22.59 -13.70
C ALA A 49 0.75 -21.77 -13.89
N LYS A 50 0.54 -20.78 -13.05
CA LYS A 50 -0.54 -19.78 -13.18
C LYS A 50 0.03 -18.47 -13.72
N GLU A 51 -0.62 -17.90 -14.71
CA GLU A 51 -0.29 -16.55 -15.18
C GLU A 51 -0.96 -15.51 -14.28
N VAL A 52 -0.15 -14.62 -13.73
CA VAL A 52 -0.60 -13.52 -12.88
C VAL A 52 -0.21 -12.20 -13.54
N MET A 53 -1.19 -11.31 -13.68
CA MET A 53 -0.97 -9.94 -14.14
C MET A 53 -0.50 -9.07 -12.98
N VAL A 54 0.63 -8.41 -13.17
CA VAL A 54 1.23 -7.46 -12.21
C VAL A 54 1.33 -6.10 -12.87
N MET A 55 0.91 -5.07 -12.14
CA MET A 55 1.17 -3.67 -12.49
C MET A 55 2.28 -3.09 -11.62
N ARG A 56 3.16 -2.32 -12.25
CA ARG A 56 4.24 -1.56 -11.60
C ARG A 56 4.29 -0.14 -12.18
N PRO A 57 4.82 0.85 -11.47
CA PRO A 57 5.12 2.16 -12.06
C PRO A 57 5.99 1.97 -13.32
N TRP A 58 5.70 2.74 -14.37
CA TRP A 58 6.47 2.65 -15.61
C TRP A 58 7.89 3.18 -15.43
N SER A 59 8.04 4.26 -14.66
CA SER A 59 9.34 4.79 -14.23
C SER A 59 9.52 4.55 -12.73
N ASN A 60 10.43 3.66 -12.36
CA ASN A 60 10.78 3.40 -10.95
C ASN A 60 11.92 4.30 -10.45
N LEU A 61 12.53 5.07 -11.35
CA LEU A 61 13.72 5.87 -11.07
C LEU A 61 13.45 7.38 -11.10
N SER A 62 12.22 7.79 -11.44
CA SER A 62 11.79 9.19 -11.39
C SER A 62 10.55 9.33 -10.51
N ASN A 63 10.44 10.49 -9.87
CA ASN A 63 9.26 10.91 -9.11
C ASN A 63 8.28 11.73 -9.98
N ASP A 64 8.57 11.90 -11.27
CA ASP A 64 7.71 12.61 -12.19
C ASP A 64 6.40 11.84 -12.39
N LEU A 65 5.28 12.49 -12.07
CA LEU A 65 3.95 11.89 -12.22
C LEU A 65 3.49 11.91 -13.68
N ASP A 66 3.95 12.88 -14.46
CA ASP A 66 3.59 13.03 -15.87
C ASP A 66 4.72 12.54 -16.75
N CYS A 67 4.36 11.81 -17.81
CA CYS A 67 5.32 11.31 -18.78
C CYS A 67 4.90 11.62 -20.20
N HIS A 68 5.86 12.07 -20.99
CA HIS A 68 5.69 12.42 -22.40
C HIS A 68 6.26 11.29 -23.28
N ILE A 69 5.39 10.68 -24.07
CA ILE A 69 5.75 9.56 -24.96
C ILE A 69 5.56 10.01 -26.41
N PRO A 70 6.62 10.00 -27.23
CA PRO A 70 6.48 10.26 -28.66
C PRO A 70 5.59 9.20 -29.32
N LYS A 71 4.65 9.62 -30.17
CA LYS A 71 3.72 8.70 -30.84
C LYS A 71 4.42 7.69 -31.74
N CYS A 72 5.59 8.01 -32.27
CA CYS A 72 6.40 7.07 -33.05
C CYS A 72 6.87 5.83 -32.25
N HIS A 73 6.85 5.89 -30.92
CA HIS A 73 7.17 4.75 -30.05
C HIS A 73 5.92 3.94 -29.67
N ILE A 74 4.73 4.39 -30.03
CA ILE A 74 3.47 3.69 -29.75
C ILE A 74 3.12 2.83 -30.96
N ILE A 75 3.07 1.52 -30.76
CA ILE A 75 2.66 0.55 -31.78
C ILE A 75 1.13 0.44 -31.82
N LEU A 76 0.49 0.33 -30.66
CA LEU A 76 -0.94 0.08 -30.55
C LEU A 76 -1.54 0.98 -29.47
N GLU A 77 -2.64 1.64 -29.79
CA GLU A 77 -3.54 2.27 -28.82
C GLU A 77 -4.81 1.42 -28.69
N SER A 78 -5.20 1.09 -27.46
CA SER A 78 -6.41 0.34 -27.16
C SER A 78 -7.17 0.93 -25.98
N SER A 79 -8.49 0.69 -25.95
CA SER A 79 -9.33 1.00 -24.78
C SER A 79 -9.17 -0.10 -23.73
N PRO A 80 -8.81 0.23 -22.47
CA PRO A 80 -8.70 -0.75 -21.41
C PRO A 80 -10.07 -1.34 -21.06
N THR A 81 -10.10 -2.60 -20.62
CA THR A 81 -11.30 -3.23 -20.07
C THR A 81 -11.67 -2.61 -18.72
N SER A 82 -12.94 -2.72 -18.32
CA SER A 82 -13.41 -2.12 -17.06
C SER A 82 -12.66 -2.67 -15.84
N ASP A 83 -12.27 -3.94 -15.87
CA ASP A 83 -11.56 -4.59 -14.76
C ASP A 83 -10.10 -4.13 -14.69
N LEU A 84 -9.46 -3.89 -15.83
CA LEU A 84 -8.12 -3.32 -15.89
C LEU A 84 -8.08 -1.92 -15.28
N VAL A 85 -9.11 -1.10 -15.56
CA VAL A 85 -9.23 0.25 -14.97
C VAL A 85 -9.43 0.17 -13.46
N LYS A 86 -10.28 -0.75 -12.96
CA LYS A 86 -10.45 -0.96 -11.50
C LYS A 86 -9.13 -1.36 -10.85
N PHE A 87 -8.41 -2.30 -11.46
CA PHE A 87 -7.13 -2.76 -10.94
C PHE A 87 -6.08 -1.65 -10.90
N TYR A 88 -6.03 -0.82 -11.95
CA TYR A 88 -5.18 0.37 -12.00
C TYR A 88 -5.51 1.36 -10.88
N LEU A 89 -6.78 1.70 -10.67
CA LEU A 89 -7.21 2.62 -9.60
C LEU A 89 -6.88 2.08 -8.21
N MET A 90 -7.13 0.79 -7.96
CA MET A 90 -6.79 0.13 -6.70
C MET A 90 -5.27 0.18 -6.44
N LYS A 91 -4.45 0.04 -7.49
CA LYS A 91 -2.99 0.14 -7.39
C LYS A 91 -2.53 1.56 -7.05
N LEU A 92 -3.12 2.58 -7.69
CA LEU A 92 -2.82 3.97 -7.37
C LEU A 92 -3.14 4.32 -5.91
N GLU A 93 -4.32 3.91 -5.42
CA GLU A 93 -4.71 4.14 -4.02
C GLU A 93 -3.73 3.49 -3.05
N ARG A 94 -3.27 2.27 -3.34
CA ARG A 94 -2.26 1.59 -2.52
C ARG A 94 -0.91 2.34 -2.54
N GLU A 95 -0.45 2.80 -3.71
CA GLU A 95 0.79 3.57 -3.81
C GLU A 95 0.71 4.89 -3.04
N ASP A 96 -0.42 5.58 -3.11
CA ASP A 96 -0.62 6.86 -2.42
C ASP A 96 -0.60 6.69 -0.89
N VAL A 97 -1.26 5.65 -0.37
CA VAL A 97 -1.22 5.33 1.07
C VAL A 97 0.20 5.03 1.53
N VAL A 98 0.97 4.27 0.74
CA VAL A 98 2.36 3.94 1.07
C VAL A 98 3.22 5.19 1.05
N ASN A 99 3.10 6.04 0.02
CA ASN A 99 3.86 7.28 -0.08
C ASN A 99 3.52 8.27 1.03
N ASP A 100 2.24 8.42 1.39
CA ASP A 100 1.79 9.24 2.51
C ASP A 100 2.44 8.77 3.82
N LEU A 101 2.44 7.45 4.08
CA LEU A 101 3.09 6.87 5.25
C LEU A 101 4.60 7.14 5.27
N TYR A 102 5.29 6.96 4.14
CA TYR A 102 6.72 7.28 4.03
C TYR A 102 7.01 8.76 4.30
N ASN A 103 6.18 9.66 3.78
CA ASN A 103 6.34 11.10 4.01
C ASN A 103 6.10 11.47 5.48
N GLU A 104 5.09 10.88 6.13
CA GLU A 104 4.85 11.03 7.56
C GLU A 104 6.06 10.54 8.37
N MET A 105 6.61 9.36 8.03
CA MET A 105 7.81 8.79 8.66
C MET A 105 9.06 9.67 8.49
N GLN A 106 9.25 10.30 7.34
CA GLN A 106 10.39 11.18 7.08
C GLN A 106 10.26 12.54 7.75
N SER A 107 9.03 13.02 7.95
CA SER A 107 8.78 14.35 8.50
C SER A 107 9.07 14.45 10.00
N ASP A 108 8.98 13.34 10.75
CA ASP A 108 9.21 13.37 12.20
C ASP A 108 9.75 12.02 12.74
N PRO A 109 11.05 11.74 12.57
CA PRO A 109 11.65 10.47 13.00
C PRO A 109 11.54 10.24 14.51
N GLU A 110 11.56 11.30 15.32
CA GLU A 110 11.46 11.22 16.78
C GLU A 110 10.05 10.84 17.26
N GLN A 111 9.00 11.31 16.56
CA GLN A 111 7.63 10.91 16.89
C GLN A 111 7.37 9.44 16.57
N LEU A 112 8.00 8.91 15.52
CA LEU A 112 7.89 7.50 15.17
C LEU A 112 8.64 6.63 16.18
N GLU A 113 9.85 6.99 16.58
CA GLU A 113 10.57 6.27 17.65
C GLU A 113 9.78 6.30 18.96
N GLN A 114 9.21 7.44 19.32
CA GLN A 114 8.35 7.54 20.50
C GLN A 114 7.07 6.73 20.34
N TYR A 115 6.44 6.71 19.17
CA TYR A 115 5.21 5.95 18.91
C TYR A 115 5.47 4.43 18.88
N ILE A 116 6.56 4.00 18.26
CA ILE A 116 7.02 2.60 18.27
C ILE A 116 7.33 2.19 19.70
N LYS A 117 8.12 3.00 20.43
CA LYS A 117 8.49 2.71 21.81
C LYS A 117 7.28 2.69 22.74
N THR A 118 6.36 3.65 22.62
CA THR A 118 5.15 3.69 23.45
C THR A 118 4.14 2.62 23.10
N THR A 119 4.03 2.19 21.84
CA THR A 119 3.15 1.08 21.44
C THR A 119 3.71 -0.25 21.96
N ILE A 120 5.02 -0.49 21.77
CA ILE A 120 5.74 -1.65 22.32
C ILE A 120 5.61 -1.67 23.86
N GLU A 121 5.87 -0.56 24.55
CA GLU A 121 5.76 -0.47 26.02
C GLU A 121 4.32 -0.63 26.53
N ARG A 122 3.31 -0.21 25.75
CA ARG A 122 1.90 -0.34 26.12
C ARG A 122 1.42 -1.79 25.98
N ASP A 123 1.87 -2.49 24.94
CA ASP A 123 1.49 -3.88 24.71
C ASP A 123 2.29 -4.85 25.62
N LEU A 124 3.57 -4.56 25.91
CA LEU A 124 4.38 -5.30 26.91
C LEU A 124 4.00 -4.94 28.36
N GLY A 125 3.66 -3.68 28.63
CA GLY A 125 3.38 -3.19 29.99
C GLY A 125 2.02 -3.61 30.55
N ASN A 126 1.08 -4.03 29.70
CA ASN A 126 -0.24 -4.48 30.12
C ASN A 126 -0.30 -5.98 30.49
N TYR A 127 0.78 -6.73 30.26
CA TYR A 127 0.87 -8.15 30.62
C TYR A 127 1.53 -8.41 31.98
N GLY A 128 2.10 -7.39 32.64
CA GLY A 128 2.85 -7.53 33.89
C GLY A 128 2.06 -7.42 35.20
N ASN A 129 0.73 -7.59 35.21
CA ASN A 129 -0.06 -7.42 36.45
C ASN A 129 -1.08 -8.53 36.74
N ASN A 130 -1.00 -9.68 36.07
CA ASN A 130 -1.79 -10.87 36.41
C ASN A 130 -0.87 -12.04 36.78
N ASP A 131 -0.04 -11.83 37.80
CA ASP A 131 0.63 -12.92 38.50
C ASP A 131 -0.27 -13.39 39.65
N GLU A 132 -0.77 -14.62 39.57
CA GLU A 132 -0.82 -15.59 40.67
C GLU A 132 -1.45 -16.91 40.17
N GLN A 133 -0.63 -17.81 39.63
CA GLN A 133 -0.45 -19.19 40.14
C GLN A 133 0.37 -20.04 39.17
N GLU A 134 1.59 -20.38 39.62
CA GLU A 134 2.48 -21.37 39.04
C GLU A 134 1.87 -22.78 39.15
N GLU A 135 1.84 -23.54 38.05
CA GLU A 135 2.07 -24.98 38.10
C GLU A 135 3.14 -25.37 37.08
N GLU A 136 4.27 -25.79 37.63
CA GLU A 136 5.44 -26.35 36.94
C GLU A 136 5.06 -27.70 36.31
N SER A 137 4.88 -27.74 34.98
CA SER A 137 4.82 -29.00 34.24
C SER A 137 5.92 -29.05 33.19
N ALA A 138 6.84 -29.99 33.37
CA ALA A 138 7.95 -30.29 32.48
C ALA A 138 7.51 -30.43 31.00
N PRO A 139 8.37 -30.09 30.02
CA PRO A 139 8.04 -30.23 28.62
C PRO A 139 7.75 -31.71 28.30
N PRO A 140 6.65 -32.03 27.57
CA PRO A 140 6.40 -33.40 27.17
C PRO A 140 7.50 -33.90 26.23
N PRO A 141 7.79 -35.21 26.22
CA PRO A 141 8.79 -35.79 25.33
C PRO A 141 8.38 -35.56 23.89
N ILE A 142 9.37 -35.32 23.04
CA ILE A 142 9.23 -35.18 21.58
C ILE A 142 8.64 -36.48 21.02
N GLU A 143 7.31 -36.52 20.89
CA GLU A 143 6.63 -37.51 20.06
C GLU A 143 6.57 -36.96 18.64
N GLU A 144 7.13 -37.76 17.72
CA GLU A 144 7.12 -37.66 16.26
C GLU A 144 6.02 -36.75 15.70
N ILE A 145 6.41 -35.51 15.36
CA ILE A 145 5.63 -34.66 14.47
C ILE A 145 5.60 -35.39 13.13
N ARG A 146 4.48 -36.07 12.86
CA ARG A 146 4.12 -36.57 11.53
C ARG A 146 4.37 -35.45 10.54
N ASP A 147 4.94 -35.79 9.38
CA ASP A 147 5.15 -34.89 8.25
C ASP A 147 3.82 -34.26 7.80
N GLU A 148 3.37 -33.25 8.51
CA GLU A 148 2.41 -32.27 8.02
C GLU A 148 3.16 -31.49 6.93
N GLU A 149 2.62 -31.45 5.71
CA GLU A 149 3.14 -30.69 4.59
C GLU A 149 3.19 -29.19 4.96
N LYS A 150 4.25 -28.78 5.65
CA LYS A 150 4.49 -27.40 6.06
C LYS A 150 4.89 -26.61 4.83
N VAL A 151 3.97 -25.80 4.32
CA VAL A 151 4.29 -24.85 3.25
C VAL A 151 4.97 -23.63 3.85
N GLN A 152 6.28 -23.61 3.69
CA GLN A 152 7.11 -22.47 4.05
C GLN A 152 7.05 -21.42 2.93
N MET A 153 6.40 -20.29 3.20
CA MET A 153 6.41 -19.13 2.31
C MET A 153 7.36 -18.07 2.86
N ASN A 154 8.37 -17.69 2.07
CA ASN A 154 9.27 -16.60 2.42
C ASN A 154 8.71 -15.29 1.84
N PHE A 155 8.33 -14.35 2.71
CA PHE A 155 7.90 -13.02 2.31
C PHE A 155 8.99 -11.99 2.55
N GLN A 156 9.20 -11.10 1.57
CA GLN A 156 9.96 -9.87 1.77
C GLN A 156 8.99 -8.71 1.88
N ILE A 157 8.87 -8.19 3.10
CA ILE A 157 7.97 -7.09 3.42
C ILE A 157 8.81 -5.81 3.55
N PRO A 158 8.49 -4.72 2.84
CA PRO A 158 9.15 -3.43 3.02
C PRO A 158 9.03 -2.96 4.48
N PRO A 159 10.05 -2.33 5.08
CA PRO A 159 10.03 -1.93 6.49
C PRO A 159 8.82 -1.08 6.88
N ALA A 160 8.37 -0.17 6.01
CA ALA A 160 7.18 0.65 6.27
C ALA A 160 5.88 -0.18 6.36
N MET A 161 5.76 -1.23 5.55
CA MET A 161 4.60 -2.13 5.59
C MET A 161 4.63 -3.01 6.83
N PHE A 162 5.81 -3.47 7.23
CA PHE A 162 6.00 -4.20 8.49
C PHE A 162 5.58 -3.36 9.70
N LEU A 163 6.00 -2.09 9.74
CA LEU A 163 5.56 -1.15 10.79
C LEU A 163 4.05 -0.95 10.76
N ALA A 164 3.45 -0.75 9.59
CA ALA A 164 1.99 -0.64 9.47
C ALA A 164 1.27 -1.90 9.98
N PHE A 165 1.84 -3.09 9.79
CA PHE A 165 1.26 -4.34 10.31
C PHE A 165 1.36 -4.42 11.83
N LEU A 166 2.51 -4.05 12.38
CA LEU A 166 2.72 -4.01 13.83
C LEU A 166 1.77 -3.00 14.51
N LEU A 167 1.60 -1.81 13.92
CA LEU A 167 0.73 -0.76 14.43
C LEU A 167 -0.77 -1.08 14.34
N ASN A 168 -1.15 -1.95 13.42
CA ASN A 168 -2.53 -2.38 13.27
C ASN A 168 -2.81 -3.71 13.97
N GLY A 169 -1.88 -4.25 14.77
CA GLY A 169 -2.04 -5.51 15.51
C GLY A 169 -1.84 -6.78 14.67
N ILE A 170 -1.56 -6.64 13.37
CA ILE A 170 -1.40 -7.77 12.44
C ILE A 170 -0.12 -8.56 12.74
N VAL A 171 0.92 -7.89 13.21
CA VAL A 171 2.17 -8.55 13.65
C VAL A 171 2.36 -8.23 15.12
N SER A 172 2.47 -9.26 15.94
CA SER A 172 2.83 -9.17 17.34
C SER A 172 4.12 -9.95 17.60
N ILE A 173 4.80 -9.61 18.70
CA ILE A 173 5.99 -10.34 19.14
C ILE A 173 5.58 -11.09 20.40
N ASN A 174 5.65 -12.42 20.35
CA ASN A 174 5.32 -13.29 21.45
C ASN A 174 6.45 -13.38 22.48
N GLU A 175 6.16 -14.01 23.63
CA GLU A 175 7.06 -14.19 24.78
C GLU A 175 8.42 -14.82 24.41
N ASP A 176 8.49 -15.61 23.34
CA ASP A 176 9.71 -16.25 22.84
C ASP A 176 10.52 -15.40 21.83
N ASN A 177 10.17 -14.12 21.66
CA ASN A 177 10.66 -13.23 20.57
C ASN A 177 10.33 -13.74 19.16
N GLU A 178 9.34 -14.63 19.03
CA GLU A 178 8.81 -15.06 17.73
C GLU A 178 7.76 -14.05 17.24
N MET A 179 7.78 -13.76 15.94
CA MET A 179 6.81 -12.86 15.32
C MET A 179 5.58 -13.63 14.87
N ASP A 180 4.45 -13.35 15.50
CA ASP A 180 3.16 -13.94 15.17
C ASP A 180 2.37 -13.01 14.25
N PHE A 181 1.87 -13.59 13.16
CA PHE A 181 1.09 -12.88 12.15
C PHE A 181 -0.39 -13.25 12.29
N ASP A 182 -1.22 -12.30 12.72
CA ASP A 182 -2.66 -12.49 12.81
C ASP A 182 -3.30 -12.32 11.43
N ILE A 183 -3.60 -13.46 10.81
CA ILE A 183 -4.22 -13.55 9.49
C ILE A 183 -5.67 -13.03 9.52
N GLU A 184 -6.38 -13.16 10.65
CA GLU A 184 -7.75 -12.69 10.78
C GLU A 184 -7.81 -11.16 10.83
N GLU A 185 -6.89 -10.52 11.58
CA GLU A 185 -6.78 -9.06 11.60
C GLU A 185 -6.35 -8.49 10.24
N PHE A 186 -5.46 -9.19 9.52
CA PHE A 186 -5.08 -8.82 8.14
C PHE A 186 -6.26 -8.87 7.16
N MET A 187 -7.11 -9.90 7.26
CA MET A 187 -8.30 -10.04 6.40
C MET A 187 -9.37 -8.98 6.73
N ASN A 188 -9.50 -8.63 8.02
CA ASN A 188 -10.48 -7.66 8.51
C ASN A 188 -10.08 -6.18 8.31
N LEU A 189 -8.88 -5.90 7.77
CA LEU A 189 -8.44 -4.53 7.44
C LEU A 189 -9.35 -3.84 6.40
N LYS A 190 -10.09 -4.61 5.61
CA LYS A 190 -11.08 -4.08 4.66
C LYS A 190 -12.36 -3.56 5.34
N ASP A 191 -12.67 -4.06 6.54
CA ASP A 191 -13.95 -3.84 7.23
C ASP A 191 -13.85 -2.86 8.40
N LYS A 192 -12.64 -2.47 8.84
CA LYS A 192 -12.44 -1.31 9.72
C LYS A 192 -12.73 -0.03 8.91
N GLU A 193 -14.01 0.33 8.88
CA GLU A 193 -14.58 1.50 8.22
C GLU A 193 -13.72 2.76 8.42
N ARG A 194 -13.46 3.42 7.29
CA ARG A 194 -13.07 4.83 7.20
C ARG A 194 -13.92 5.66 8.16
N LYS A 195 -13.40 6.00 9.34
CA LYS A 195 -13.93 7.13 10.10
C LYS A 195 -13.87 8.34 9.16
N PRO A 196 -14.99 9.04 8.88
CA PRO A 196 -14.96 10.21 8.02
C PRO A 196 -13.99 11.22 8.64
N ARG A 197 -12.91 11.55 7.91
CA ARG A 197 -11.99 12.62 8.32
C ARG A 197 -12.83 13.87 8.62
N PRO A 198 -12.66 14.55 9.77
CA PRO A 198 -13.37 15.79 10.03
C PRO A 198 -13.08 16.75 8.88
N ARG A 199 -14.15 17.23 8.22
CA ARG A 199 -14.03 18.21 7.14
C ARG A 199 -13.19 19.37 7.64
N LYS A 200 -12.01 19.59 7.05
CA LYS A 200 -11.25 20.83 7.26
C LYS A 200 -12.21 21.98 7.00
N LYS A 201 -12.47 22.81 8.03
CA LYS A 201 -13.29 24.02 7.88
C LYS A 201 -12.75 24.79 6.67
N LYS A 202 -13.62 25.10 5.70
CA LYS A 202 -13.25 25.97 4.58
C LYS A 202 -12.56 27.20 5.17
N ARG A 203 -11.34 27.47 4.71
CA ARG A 203 -10.69 28.76 4.99
C ARG A 203 -11.67 29.82 4.47
N LYS A 204 -12.09 30.74 5.34
CA LYS A 204 -12.87 31.91 4.93
C LYS A 204 -12.08 32.62 3.83
N ASN A 205 -12.77 33.06 2.77
CA ASN A 205 -12.12 33.83 1.73
C ASN A 205 -11.61 35.14 2.34
N ILE A 206 -10.50 35.65 1.84
CA ILE A 206 -9.89 36.91 2.33
C ILE A 206 -10.88 38.08 2.21
N GLU A 207 -11.83 38.00 1.28
CA GLU A 207 -12.90 38.98 1.06
C GLU A 207 -13.87 39.10 2.26
N ASP A 208 -14.10 38.01 3.02
CA ASP A 208 -14.98 38.02 4.21
C ASP A 208 -14.37 38.82 5.39
N TYR A 209 -13.09 39.20 5.32
CA TYR A 209 -12.44 40.03 6.35
C TYR A 209 -12.67 41.53 6.17
N PHE A 210 -13.20 41.96 5.03
CA PHE A 210 -13.39 43.38 4.71
C PHE A 210 -14.86 43.84 4.82
N GLU A 211 -15.81 42.93 5.09
CA GLU A 211 -17.23 43.28 5.24
C GLU A 211 -17.55 44.08 6.52
N ASP A 212 -16.76 43.89 7.59
CA ASP A 212 -16.94 44.60 8.87
C ASP A 212 -16.03 45.84 9.03
N TRP A 213 -15.29 46.23 7.99
CA TRP A 213 -14.47 47.43 8.04
C TRP A 213 -15.33 48.67 7.78
N ASN A 214 -15.61 49.44 8.84
CA ASN A 214 -16.23 50.76 8.74
C ASN A 214 -15.16 51.86 8.59
N PRO A 215 -15.05 52.56 7.46
CA PRO A 215 -14.03 53.59 7.24
C PRO A 215 -14.60 54.98 7.53
N GLU A 216 -14.90 55.28 8.78
CA GLU A 216 -15.10 56.66 9.24
C GLU A 216 -14.29 56.93 10.53
N PRO A 217 -13.68 58.12 10.66
CA PRO A 217 -12.66 58.42 11.67
C PRO A 217 -13.19 58.61 13.10
#